data_AF-A0A0Q4QR55-F1
#
_entry.id   AF-A0A0Q4QR55-F1
#
_cell.length_a   1.000
_cell.length_b   1.000
_cell.length_c   1.000
_cell.angle_alpha   90.00
_cell.angle_beta   90.00
_cell.angle_gamma   90.00
#
_symmetry.space_group_name_H-M   'P 1'
#
loop_
_entity.id
_entity.type
_entity.pdbx_description
1 polymer ?
#
loop_
_entity_poly.entity_id
_entity_poly.type
_entity_poly.pdbx_seq_one_letter_code
_entity_poly.pdbx_strand_id
1 'polypeptide(L)'
;MDVEKMTIEQLKSYKRLVARKKLIEKQKVGSGLTVSTVYEDDKLQELHRQLRGLPSYMYLDKQEQQLEKLAHTHLTRYPAGTKAQLREVKQIQPGNADEEQLVQELSRKIAKVIEARAGAAPEGYEGVIERLSELQDLERQLQTIDESLEALEACFPEYATLLRLRYIEGKPADFVASELGIVDRTFRRWRQKAVYEIVRFMSV
;
A
#
# COMPACT_ATOMS: atom_id res chain seq x y z
N MET A 1 29.89 -3.27 7.01
CA MET A 1 29.74 -2.27 8.08
C MET A 1 28.59 -1.31 7.83
N ASP A 2 28.39 -0.81 6.61
CA ASP A 2 27.30 0.14 6.35
C ASP A 2 25.91 -0.51 6.37
N VAL A 3 25.78 -1.71 5.82
CA VAL A 3 24.50 -2.46 5.82
C VAL A 3 24.01 -2.78 7.23
N GLU A 4 24.88 -3.27 8.13
CA GLU A 4 24.54 -3.53 9.53
C GLU A 4 24.04 -2.28 10.26
N LYS A 5 24.68 -1.13 10.02
CA LYS A 5 24.25 0.15 10.58
C LYS A 5 22.89 0.55 10.02
N MET A 6 22.67 0.41 8.72
CA MET A 6 21.37 0.69 8.08
C MET A 6 20.26 -0.20 8.65
N THR A 7 20.50 -1.50 8.83
CA THR A 7 19.53 -2.43 9.43
C THR A 7 19.22 -2.05 10.87
N ILE A 8 20.22 -1.67 11.68
CA ILE A 8 19.99 -1.17 13.03
C ILE A 8 19.11 0.10 13.00
N GLU A 9 19.36 1.02 12.08
CA GLU A 9 18.52 2.23 11.94
C GLU A 9 17.10 1.91 11.47
N GLN A 10 16.90 0.92 10.60
CA GLN A 10 15.57 0.41 10.22
C GLN A 10 14.82 -0.17 11.44
N LEU A 11 15.48 -0.97 12.27
CA LEU A 11 14.86 -1.49 13.50
C LEU A 11 14.51 -0.36 14.48
N LYS A 12 15.36 0.65 14.62
CA LYS A 12 15.08 1.82 15.47
C LYS A 12 13.94 2.69 14.93
N SER A 13 13.74 2.73 13.62
CA SER A 13 12.66 3.49 13.01
C SER A 13 11.31 2.79 13.13
N TYR A 14 11.26 1.48 13.42
CA TYR A 14 10.05 0.66 13.48
C TYR A 14 8.86 1.35 14.19
N LYS A 15 9.03 1.79 15.44
CA LYS A 15 7.96 2.46 16.19
C LYS A 15 7.50 3.77 15.53
N ARG A 16 8.41 4.50 14.89
CA ARG A 16 8.08 5.71 14.13
C ARG A 16 7.32 5.38 12.85
N LEU A 17 7.70 4.30 12.14
CA LEU A 17 7.00 3.80 10.96
C LEU A 17 5.57 3.38 11.33
N VAL A 18 5.39 2.61 12.42
CA VAL A 18 4.05 2.23 12.93
C VAL A 18 3.23 3.47 13.30
N ALA A 19 3.82 4.44 13.99
CA ALA A 19 3.13 5.68 14.35
C ALA A 19 2.75 6.51 13.12
N ARG A 20 3.62 6.56 12.10
CA ARG A 20 3.36 7.25 10.83
C ARG A 20 2.26 6.57 10.04
N LYS A 21 2.27 5.23 9.94
CA LYS A 21 1.18 4.43 9.35
C LYS A 21 -0.16 4.77 10.02
N LYS A 22 -0.22 4.68 11.35
CA LYS A 22 -1.42 5.03 12.14
C LYS A 22 -1.88 6.47 11.96
N LEU A 23 -0.94 7.41 11.78
CA LEU A 23 -1.27 8.80 11.52
C LEU A 23 -1.96 8.95 10.16
N ILE A 24 -1.38 8.38 9.10
CA ILE A 24 -1.91 8.48 7.73
C ILE A 24 -3.26 7.76 7.63
N GLU A 25 -3.39 6.57 8.22
CA GLU A 25 -4.66 5.82 8.27
C GLU A 25 -5.82 6.66 8.84
N LYS A 26 -5.54 7.47 9.87
CA LYS A 26 -6.52 8.30 10.58
C LYS A 26 -6.79 9.64 9.89
N GLN A 27 -6.04 10.00 8.86
CA GLN A 27 -6.28 11.24 8.13
C GLN A 27 -7.62 11.18 7.41
N LYS A 28 -8.36 12.29 7.47
CA LYS A 28 -9.64 12.42 6.79
C LYS A 28 -9.42 12.66 5.30
N VAL A 29 -10.19 11.95 4.49
CA VAL A 29 -10.26 12.10 3.04
C VAL A 29 -11.68 12.59 2.74
N GLY A 30 -11.84 13.92 2.67
CA GLY A 30 -13.14 14.54 2.36
C GLY A 30 -14.23 14.25 3.40
N SER A 31 -15.42 13.87 2.92
CA SER A 31 -16.72 13.80 3.60
C SER A 31 -16.82 12.75 4.73
N GLY A 32 -15.90 12.79 5.69
CA GLY A 32 -15.93 11.94 6.89
C GLY A 32 -15.24 10.57 6.75
N LEU A 33 -14.73 10.22 5.57
CA LEU A 33 -13.97 8.98 5.35
C LEU A 33 -12.52 9.14 5.81
N THR A 34 -11.89 8.04 6.22
CA THR A 34 -10.46 7.97 6.55
C THR A 34 -9.69 7.24 5.45
N VAL A 35 -8.38 7.47 5.36
CA VAL A 35 -7.52 6.81 4.35
C VAL A 35 -7.62 5.28 4.44
N SER A 36 -7.79 4.73 5.65
CA SER A 36 -7.99 3.29 5.87
C SER A 36 -9.23 2.72 5.16
N THR A 37 -10.35 3.46 5.13
CA THR A 37 -11.60 3.00 4.52
C THR A 37 -11.49 2.95 2.99
N VAL A 38 -10.72 3.86 2.39
CA VAL A 38 -10.42 3.85 0.94
C VAL A 38 -9.52 2.68 0.56
N TYR A 39 -8.65 2.25 1.49
CA TYR A 39 -7.74 1.12 1.29
C TYR A 39 -8.46 -0.24 1.35
N GLU A 40 -9.47 -0.39 2.21
CA GLU A 40 -10.23 -1.63 2.37
C GLU A 40 -11.25 -1.93 1.25
N ASP A 41 -11.55 -0.97 0.37
CA ASP A 41 -12.64 -1.04 -0.62
C ASP A 41 -12.30 -1.87 -1.89
N ASP A 42 -11.26 -2.71 -1.81
CA ASP A 42 -10.85 -3.66 -2.86
C ASP A 42 -11.90 -4.77 -3.17
N LYS A 43 -13.03 -4.81 -2.44
CA LYS A 43 -14.18 -5.71 -2.69
C LYS A 43 -14.91 -5.45 -4.02
N LEU A 44 -14.85 -4.23 -4.56
CA LEU A 44 -15.41 -3.90 -5.88
C LEU A 44 -14.68 -4.61 -7.02
N GLN A 45 -13.38 -4.87 -6.86
CA GLN A 45 -12.62 -5.63 -7.85
C GLN A 45 -13.03 -7.10 -7.89
N GLU A 46 -13.45 -7.65 -6.76
CA GLU A 46 -13.88 -9.04 -6.63
C GLU A 46 -15.26 -9.29 -7.28
N LEU A 47 -16.20 -8.34 -7.17
CA LEU A 47 -17.46 -8.36 -7.92
C LEU A 47 -17.24 -8.29 -9.45
N HIS A 48 -16.35 -7.39 -9.89
CA HIS A 48 -15.94 -7.31 -11.31
C HIS A 48 -15.31 -8.61 -11.82
N ARG A 49 -14.64 -9.38 -10.95
CA ARG A 49 -14.06 -10.68 -11.30
C ARG A 49 -15.14 -11.75 -11.51
N GLN A 50 -16.23 -11.71 -10.74
CA GLN A 50 -17.36 -12.64 -10.86
C GLN A 50 -18.25 -12.37 -12.07
N LEU A 51 -18.40 -11.10 -12.48
CA LEU A 51 -19.16 -10.70 -13.66
C LEU A 51 -18.40 -10.96 -14.98
N ARG A 52 -17.10 -11.25 -14.91
CA ARG A 52 -16.24 -11.48 -16.07
C ARG A 52 -16.58 -12.83 -16.73
N GLY A 53 -17.45 -12.80 -17.75
CA GLY A 53 -17.87 -13.98 -18.53
C GLY A 53 -19.35 -14.02 -18.89
N LEU A 54 -20.18 -13.12 -18.32
CA LEU A 54 -21.59 -12.98 -18.69
C LEU A 54 -21.77 -11.99 -19.85
N PRO A 55 -22.81 -12.13 -20.69
CA PRO A 55 -23.12 -11.13 -21.72
C PRO A 55 -23.48 -9.78 -21.11
N SER A 56 -22.97 -8.68 -21.65
CA SER A 56 -23.14 -7.35 -21.05
C SER A 56 -24.60 -6.89 -20.92
N TYR A 57 -25.49 -7.33 -21.81
CA TYR A 57 -26.92 -7.03 -21.72
C TYR A 57 -27.64 -7.63 -20.50
N MET A 58 -27.03 -8.59 -19.79
CA MET A 58 -27.61 -9.20 -18.59
C MET A 58 -27.44 -8.32 -17.35
N TYR A 59 -26.47 -7.41 -17.35
CA TYR A 59 -26.10 -6.63 -16.16
C TYR A 59 -25.81 -5.15 -16.45
N LEU A 60 -25.81 -4.73 -17.72
CA LEU A 60 -25.75 -3.33 -18.13
C LEU A 60 -27.08 -2.89 -18.75
N ASP A 61 -27.50 -1.66 -18.44
CA ASP A 61 -28.61 -1.03 -19.13
C ASP A 61 -28.25 -0.61 -20.56
N LYS A 62 -29.24 -0.13 -21.33
CA LYS A 62 -29.03 0.26 -22.75
C LYS A 62 -28.01 1.40 -22.91
N GLN A 63 -27.95 2.33 -21.96
CA GLN A 63 -27.04 3.48 -22.00
C GLN A 63 -25.61 3.00 -21.71
N GLU A 64 -25.44 2.10 -20.74
CA GLU A 64 -24.16 1.52 -20.36
C GLU A 64 -23.58 0.62 -21.46
N GLN A 65 -24.42 -0.13 -22.16
CA GLN A 65 -24.02 -0.88 -23.36
C GLN A 65 -23.52 0.04 -24.49
N GLN A 66 -24.08 1.24 -24.63
CA GLN A 66 -23.61 2.22 -25.62
C GLN A 66 -22.24 2.79 -25.24
N LEU A 67 -22.01 3.08 -23.95
CA LEU A 67 -20.71 3.52 -23.45
C LEU A 67 -19.63 2.44 -23.57
N GLU A 68 -19.98 1.19 -23.29
CA GLU A 68 -19.10 0.01 -23.47
C GLU A 68 -18.74 -0.17 -24.96
N LYS A 69 -19.73 -0.09 -25.86
CA LYS A 69 -19.51 -0.18 -27.30
C LYS A 69 -18.63 0.95 -27.83
N LEU A 70 -18.85 2.18 -27.37
CA LEU A 70 -18.00 3.35 -27.71
C LEU A 70 -16.56 3.12 -27.25
N ALA A 71 -16.35 2.68 -26.01
CA ALA A 71 -15.03 2.32 -25.49
C ALA A 71 -14.36 1.23 -26.35
N HIS A 72 -15.09 0.15 -26.70
CA HIS A 72 -14.59 -0.91 -27.60
C HIS A 72 -14.25 -0.46 -29.00
N THR A 73 -14.93 0.57 -29.50
CA THR A 73 -14.73 1.08 -30.86
C THR A 73 -13.49 1.97 -30.95
N HIS A 74 -13.22 2.78 -29.93
CA HIS A 74 -12.15 3.79 -29.97
C HIS A 74 -10.92 3.46 -29.11
N LEU A 75 -11.04 2.63 -28.08
CA LEU A 75 -9.92 2.26 -27.22
C LEU A 75 -9.21 1.02 -27.77
N THR A 76 -8.06 1.25 -28.40
CA THR A 76 -7.16 0.18 -28.88
C THR A 76 -6.43 -0.52 -27.74
N ARG A 77 -6.36 0.10 -26.56
CA ARG A 77 -5.70 -0.42 -25.36
C ARG A 77 -6.59 -0.19 -24.14
N TYR A 78 -6.65 -1.19 -23.26
CA TYR A 78 -7.31 -1.13 -21.96
C TYR A 78 -6.26 -1.03 -20.87
N PRO A 79 -5.75 0.17 -20.57
CA PRO A 79 -4.75 0.30 -19.52
C PRO A 79 -5.36 -0.08 -18.16
N ALA A 80 -4.54 -0.72 -17.33
CA ALA A 80 -4.88 -0.94 -15.94
C ALA A 80 -4.89 0.40 -15.19
N GLY A 81 -5.96 0.66 -14.43
CA GLY A 81 -6.12 1.87 -13.60
C GLY A 81 -7.03 2.94 -14.20
N THR A 82 -7.94 3.47 -13.38
CA THR A 82 -9.00 4.42 -13.78
C THR A 82 -8.46 5.77 -14.30
N LYS A 83 -7.27 6.19 -13.87
CA LYS A 83 -6.60 7.40 -14.40
C LYS A 83 -6.10 7.24 -15.84
N ALA A 84 -5.49 6.09 -16.14
CA ALA A 84 -5.00 5.81 -17.49
C ALA A 84 -6.19 5.65 -18.45
N GLN A 85 -7.26 5.00 -17.99
CA GLN A 85 -8.52 4.90 -18.72
C GLN A 85 -9.12 6.28 -19.02
N LEU A 86 -9.14 7.21 -18.05
CA LEU A 86 -9.60 8.58 -18.30
C LEU A 86 -8.77 9.31 -19.36
N ARG A 87 -7.45 9.10 -19.38
CA ARG A 87 -6.55 9.73 -20.36
C ARG A 87 -6.85 9.23 -21.77
N GLU A 88 -7.01 7.92 -21.93
CA GLU A 88 -7.36 7.32 -23.21
C GLU A 88 -8.74 7.79 -23.69
N VAL A 89 -9.74 7.84 -22.78
CA VAL A 89 -11.08 8.32 -23.12
C VAL A 89 -11.07 9.80 -23.55
N LYS A 90 -10.23 10.64 -22.94
CA LYS A 90 -10.06 12.04 -23.35
C LYS A 90 -9.39 12.23 -24.72
N GLN A 91 -8.71 11.20 -25.23
CA GLN A 91 -8.07 11.23 -26.54
C GLN A 91 -8.99 10.72 -27.66
N ILE A 92 -10.16 10.20 -27.33
CA ILE A 92 -11.17 9.79 -28.30
C ILE A 92 -11.61 11.02 -29.08
N GLN A 93 -11.49 10.95 -30.41
CA GLN A 93 -12.07 11.92 -31.32
C GLN A 93 -13.46 11.43 -31.73
N PRO A 94 -14.55 12.06 -31.24
CA PRO A 94 -15.91 11.66 -31.60
C PRO A 94 -16.17 11.98 -33.07
N GLY A 95 -16.85 11.07 -33.77
CA GLY A 95 -17.23 11.23 -35.17
C GLY A 95 -18.50 12.04 -35.38
N ASN A 96 -19.32 12.22 -34.34
CA ASN A 96 -20.59 12.96 -34.39
C ASN A 96 -20.99 13.51 -33.00
N ALA A 97 -22.06 14.31 -32.96
CA ALA A 97 -22.55 14.95 -31.73
C ALA A 97 -23.07 13.96 -30.67
N ASP A 98 -23.60 12.81 -31.09
CA ASP A 98 -24.10 11.78 -30.16
C ASP A 98 -22.93 11.06 -29.48
N GLU A 99 -21.86 10.76 -30.24
CA GLU A 99 -20.61 10.22 -29.70
C GLU A 99 -19.91 11.22 -28.78
N GLU A 100 -19.96 12.53 -29.08
CA GLU A 100 -19.40 13.55 -28.21
C GLU A 100 -20.07 13.55 -26.83
N GLN A 101 -21.40 13.40 -26.79
CA GLN A 101 -22.15 13.27 -25.54
C GLN A 101 -21.76 12.00 -24.77
N LEU A 102 -21.60 10.87 -25.47
CA LEU A 102 -21.18 9.60 -24.87
C LEU A 102 -19.74 9.65 -24.35
N VAL A 103 -18.81 10.31 -25.04
CA VAL A 103 -17.42 10.52 -24.58
C VAL A 103 -17.40 11.40 -23.33
N GLN A 104 -18.21 12.46 -23.30
CA GLN A 104 -18.34 13.32 -22.11
C GLN A 104 -18.97 12.57 -20.94
N GLU A 105 -19.99 11.75 -21.19
CA GLU A 105 -20.64 10.92 -20.17
C GLU A 105 -19.67 9.88 -19.60
N LEU A 106 -18.96 9.15 -20.47
CA LEU A 106 -17.93 8.17 -20.07
C LEU A 106 -16.83 8.84 -19.25
N SER A 107 -16.34 10.00 -19.70
CA SER A 107 -15.34 10.80 -18.97
C SER A 107 -15.84 11.22 -17.59
N ARG A 108 -17.09 11.69 -17.49
CA ARG A 108 -17.71 12.09 -16.23
C ARG A 108 -17.93 10.91 -15.29
N LYS A 109 -18.34 9.74 -15.80
CA LYS A 109 -18.50 8.53 -14.99
C LYS A 109 -17.15 8.04 -14.44
N ILE A 110 -16.11 7.99 -15.27
CA ILE A 110 -14.76 7.64 -14.83
C ILE A 110 -14.24 8.69 -13.82
N ALA A 111 -14.48 9.98 -14.07
CA ALA A 111 -14.13 11.04 -13.13
C ALA A 111 -14.86 10.93 -11.79
N LYS A 112 -16.16 10.60 -11.78
CA LYS A 112 -16.94 10.35 -10.55
C LYS A 112 -16.45 9.13 -9.80
N VAL A 113 -16.04 8.06 -10.49
CA VAL A 113 -15.41 6.90 -9.83
C VAL A 113 -14.06 7.28 -9.23
N ILE A 114 -13.29 8.13 -9.91
CA ILE A 114 -12.05 8.69 -9.36
C ILE A 114 -12.35 9.59 -8.15
N GLU A 115 -13.37 10.44 -8.23
CA GLU A 115 -13.79 11.36 -7.16
C GLU A 115 -14.36 10.63 -5.94
N ALA A 116 -15.20 9.62 -6.15
CA ALA A 116 -15.74 8.77 -5.09
C ALA A 116 -14.64 7.95 -4.40
N ARG A 117 -13.60 7.56 -5.14
CA ARG A 117 -12.41 6.88 -4.58
C ARG A 117 -11.41 7.86 -3.96
N ALA A 118 -11.37 9.10 -4.41
CA ALA A 118 -10.41 10.10 -3.95
C ALA A 118 -10.94 10.97 -2.79
N GLY A 119 -12.26 11.12 -2.65
CA GLY A 119 -12.89 12.09 -1.75
C GLY A 119 -12.50 13.54 -2.07
N ALA A 120 -13.40 14.50 -1.82
CA ALA A 120 -13.07 15.92 -1.91
C ALA A 120 -12.13 16.33 -0.76
N ALA A 121 -10.85 15.98 -0.85
CA ALA A 121 -9.79 16.40 0.07
C ALA A 121 -9.31 17.83 -0.29
N PRO A 122 -8.88 18.66 0.68
CA PRO A 122 -8.40 20.02 0.42
C PRO A 122 -7.15 20.08 -0.49
N GLU A 123 -6.42 18.96 -0.61
CA GLU A 123 -5.25 18.79 -1.50
C GLU A 123 -5.60 18.10 -2.85
N GLY A 124 -6.88 17.79 -3.09
CA GLY A 124 -7.33 17.07 -4.28
C GLY A 124 -6.90 15.60 -4.34
N TYR A 125 -7.03 14.98 -5.52
CA TYR A 125 -6.77 13.55 -5.74
C TYR A 125 -5.29 13.16 -5.60
N GLU A 126 -4.38 14.13 -5.77
CA GLU A 126 -2.94 13.88 -5.87
C GLU A 126 -2.34 13.63 -4.48
N GLY A 127 -2.71 14.44 -3.48
CA GLY A 127 -2.31 14.23 -2.08
C GLY A 127 -2.84 12.93 -1.48
N VAL A 128 -4.00 12.43 -1.93
CA VAL A 128 -4.53 11.13 -1.48
C VAL A 128 -3.69 9.97 -2.02
N ILE A 129 -3.21 10.07 -3.26
CA ILE A 129 -2.37 9.04 -3.88
C ILE A 129 -0.97 9.02 -3.29
N GLU A 130 -0.40 10.18 -2.98
CA GLU A 130 0.87 10.24 -2.25
C GLU A 130 0.76 9.56 -0.88
N ARG A 131 -0.32 9.80 -0.14
CA ARG A 131 -0.57 9.17 1.17
C ARG A 131 -0.79 7.66 1.08
N LEU A 132 -1.52 7.19 0.05
CA LEU A 132 -1.70 5.76 -0.20
C LEU A 132 -0.39 5.09 -0.60
N SER A 133 0.42 5.76 -1.42
CA SER A 133 1.74 5.25 -1.82
C SER A 133 2.68 5.20 -0.60
N GLU A 134 2.65 6.24 0.23
CA GLU A 134 3.37 6.29 1.51
C GLU A 134 2.92 5.13 2.42
N LEU A 135 1.62 4.86 2.53
CA LEU A 135 1.10 3.72 3.30
C LEU A 135 1.62 2.38 2.79
N GLN A 136 1.58 2.15 1.47
CA GLN A 136 2.09 0.92 0.88
C GLN A 136 3.59 0.74 1.13
N ASP A 137 4.37 1.80 1.02
CA ASP A 137 5.81 1.74 1.29
C ASP A 137 6.11 1.51 2.77
N LEU A 138 5.33 2.13 3.68
CA LEU A 138 5.41 1.87 5.12
C LEU A 138 5.01 0.44 5.48
N GLU A 139 3.96 -0.11 4.85
CA GLU A 139 3.55 -1.50 5.04
C GLU A 139 4.62 -2.47 4.58
N ARG A 140 5.20 -2.28 3.39
CA ARG A 140 6.30 -3.11 2.90
C ARG A 140 7.49 -3.07 3.85
N GLN A 141 7.89 -1.89 4.33
CA GLN A 141 9.01 -1.76 5.27
C GLN A 141 8.74 -2.48 6.61
N LEU A 142 7.54 -2.31 7.17
CA LEU A 142 7.16 -2.98 8.41
C LEU A 142 7.10 -4.50 8.24
N GLN A 143 6.50 -4.96 7.14
CA GLN A 143 6.38 -6.38 6.81
C GLN A 143 7.76 -7.03 6.65
N THR A 144 8.70 -6.41 5.93
CA THR A 144 10.06 -6.91 5.82
C THR A 144 10.73 -7.06 7.18
N ILE A 145 10.54 -6.10 8.10
CA ILE A 145 11.10 -6.18 9.46
C ILE A 145 10.45 -7.33 10.24
N ASP A 146 9.12 -7.43 10.20
CA ASP A 146 8.35 -8.43 10.94
C ASP A 146 8.69 -9.85 10.46
N GLU A 147 8.67 -10.11 9.15
CA GLU A 147 9.01 -11.40 8.54
C GLU A 147 10.47 -11.79 8.81
N SER A 148 11.41 -10.83 8.74
CA SER A 148 12.82 -11.09 9.05
C SER A 148 13.04 -11.43 10.52
N LEU A 149 12.31 -10.76 11.42
CA LEU A 149 12.36 -11.07 12.86
C LEU A 149 11.70 -12.40 13.18
N GLU A 150 10.61 -12.77 12.50
CA GLU A 150 9.96 -14.06 12.65
C GLU A 150 10.85 -15.20 12.15
N ALA A 151 11.49 -15.05 10.99
CA ALA A 151 12.46 -16.00 10.47
C ALA A 151 13.67 -16.15 11.39
N LEU A 152 14.17 -15.03 11.94
CA LEU A 152 15.24 -15.05 12.93
C LEU A 152 14.80 -15.74 14.22
N GLU A 153 13.58 -15.49 14.70
CA GLU A 153 13.04 -16.10 15.91
C GLU A 153 12.88 -17.61 15.77
N ALA A 154 12.45 -18.10 14.60
CA ALA A 154 12.34 -19.53 14.33
C ALA A 154 13.68 -20.26 14.42
N CYS A 155 14.79 -19.60 14.06
CA CYS A 155 16.13 -20.18 14.11
C CYS A 155 16.87 -19.88 15.43
N PHE A 156 16.72 -18.66 15.95
CA PHE A 156 17.50 -18.09 17.05
C PHE A 156 16.60 -17.16 17.91
N PRO A 157 15.74 -17.72 18.76
CA PRO A 157 14.75 -16.95 19.54
C PRO A 157 15.34 -15.82 20.39
N GLU A 158 16.50 -16.07 21.01
CA GLU A 158 17.18 -15.12 21.89
C GLU A 158 17.74 -13.94 21.11
N TYR A 159 18.13 -14.14 19.84
CA TYR A 159 18.63 -13.07 18.98
C TYR A 159 17.50 -12.15 18.53
N ALA A 160 16.35 -12.72 18.14
CA ALA A 160 15.16 -11.92 17.83
C ALA A 160 14.71 -11.09 19.04
N THR A 161 14.66 -11.72 20.23
CA THR A 161 14.32 -11.04 21.48
C THR A 161 15.30 -9.91 21.81
N LEU A 162 16.60 -10.16 21.66
CA LEU A 162 17.65 -9.15 21.86
C LEU A 162 17.44 -7.95 20.93
N LEU A 163 17.22 -8.17 19.63
CA LEU A 163 17.04 -7.09 18.67
C LEU A 163 15.77 -6.28 18.91
N ARG A 164 14.65 -6.95 19.23
CA ARG A 164 13.38 -6.30 19.61
C ARG A 164 13.57 -5.40 20.82
N LEU A 165 14.12 -5.93 21.93
CA LEU A 165 14.30 -5.16 23.15
C LEU A 165 15.31 -4.01 22.95
N ARG A 166 16.44 -4.27 22.28
CA ARG A 166 17.50 -3.28 22.16
C ARG A 166 17.16 -2.15 21.18
N TYR A 167 16.59 -2.48 20.03
CA TYR A 167 16.48 -1.55 18.90
C TYR A 167 15.06 -1.08 18.61
N ILE A 168 14.04 -1.94 18.76
CA ILE A 168 12.64 -1.52 18.60
C ILE A 168 12.12 -0.88 19.89
N GLU A 169 12.35 -1.52 21.03
CA GLU A 169 11.94 -1.01 22.34
C GLU A 169 12.90 0.03 22.92
N GLY A 170 14.11 0.15 22.35
CA GLY A 170 15.11 1.13 22.76
C GLY A 170 15.67 0.90 24.17
N LYS A 171 15.53 -0.31 24.73
CA LYS A 171 16.02 -0.64 26.08
C LYS A 171 17.56 -0.58 26.12
N PRO A 172 18.16 -0.19 27.27
CA PRO A 172 19.60 -0.15 27.42
C PRO A 172 20.20 -1.57 27.50
N ALA A 173 21.49 -1.71 27.20
CA ALA A 173 22.15 -3.00 27.02
C ALA A 173 22.15 -3.88 28.28
N ASP A 174 22.32 -3.26 29.44
CA ASP A 174 22.24 -3.87 30.76
C ASP A 174 20.85 -4.46 31.05
N PHE A 175 19.79 -3.71 30.73
CA PHE A 175 18.41 -4.19 30.82
C PHE A 175 18.20 -5.42 29.94
N VAL A 176 18.62 -5.36 28.68
CA VAL A 176 18.46 -6.48 27.73
C VAL A 176 19.27 -7.71 28.19
N ALA A 177 20.48 -7.51 28.69
CA ALA A 177 21.31 -8.59 29.21
C ALA A 177 20.66 -9.25 30.44
N SER A 178 20.09 -8.43 31.34
CA SER A 178 19.34 -8.92 32.51
C SER A 178 18.10 -9.72 32.11
N GLU A 179 17.29 -9.20 31.19
CA GLU A 179 16.08 -9.89 30.70
C GLU A 179 16.39 -11.23 30.04
N LEU A 180 17.52 -11.32 29.33
CA LEU A 180 17.98 -12.56 28.70
C LEU A 180 18.76 -13.48 29.65
N GLY A 181 18.99 -13.08 30.90
CA GLY A 181 19.77 -13.85 31.87
C GLY A 181 21.25 -14.03 31.49
N ILE A 182 21.83 -13.08 30.76
CA ILE A 182 23.20 -13.14 30.25
C ILE A 182 24.09 -12.02 30.79
N VAL A 183 25.40 -12.29 30.83
CA VAL A 183 26.42 -11.28 31.17
C VAL A 183 26.75 -10.36 29.97
N ASP A 184 27.26 -9.15 30.24
CA ASP A 184 27.58 -8.14 29.22
C ASP A 184 28.48 -8.67 28.09
N ARG A 185 29.48 -9.51 28.41
CA ARG A 185 30.34 -10.13 27.40
C ARG A 185 29.54 -11.00 26.41
N THR A 186 28.59 -11.77 26.92
CA THR A 186 27.72 -12.61 26.10
C THR A 186 26.76 -11.75 25.29
N PHE A 187 26.20 -10.69 25.89
CA PHE A 187 25.36 -9.71 25.19
C PHE A 187 26.09 -9.09 24.00
N ARG A 188 27.32 -8.60 24.16
CA ARG A 188 28.09 -7.98 23.06
C ARG A 188 28.31 -8.95 21.90
N ARG A 189 28.64 -10.21 22.21
CA ARG A 189 28.83 -11.28 21.21
C ARG A 189 27.54 -11.64 20.50
N TRP A 190 26.46 -11.84 21.26
CA TRP A 190 25.14 -12.16 20.71
C TRP A 190 24.60 -11.02 19.86
N ARG A 191 24.74 -9.78 20.29
CA ARG A 191 24.36 -8.60 19.53
C ARG A 191 25.02 -8.58 18.15
N GLN A 192 26.33 -8.83 18.06
CA GLN A 192 27.04 -8.86 16.77
C GLN A 192 26.49 -9.97 15.86
N LYS A 193 26.27 -11.17 16.41
CA LYS A 193 25.71 -12.30 15.65
C LYS A 193 24.27 -12.05 15.22
N ALA A 194 23.43 -11.54 16.11
CA ALA A 194 22.04 -11.23 15.84
C ALA A 194 21.90 -10.21 14.69
N VAL A 195 22.69 -9.13 14.73
CA VAL A 195 22.73 -8.13 13.65
C VAL A 195 23.19 -8.75 12.33
N TYR A 196 24.19 -9.63 12.38
CA TYR A 196 24.66 -10.32 11.18
C TYR A 196 23.60 -11.24 10.56
N GLU A 197 22.91 -12.04 11.37
CA GLU A 197 21.87 -12.95 10.88
C GLU A 197 20.63 -12.21 10.38
N ILE A 198 20.18 -11.14 11.05
CA ILE A 198 19.01 -10.40 10.55
C ILE A 198 19.29 -9.70 9.22
N VAL A 199 20.52 -9.22 8.99
CA VAL A 199 20.91 -8.67 7.69
C VAL A 199 20.74 -9.70 6.59
N ARG A 200 21.04 -10.98 6.86
CA ARG A 200 20.85 -12.06 5.89
C ARG A 200 19.38 -12.28 5.57
N PHE A 201 18.50 -12.28 6.58
CA PHE A 201 17.06 -12.42 6.34
C PHE A 201 16.44 -11.22 5.61
N MET A 202 16.94 -10.01 5.85
CA MET A 202 16.46 -8.79 5.17
C MET A 202 17.01 -8.58 3.75
N SER A 203 18.02 -9.34 3.34
CA SER A 203 18.68 -9.19 2.02
C SER A 203 18.19 -10.22 0.98
N VAL A 204 17.21 -11.05 1.34
CA VAL A 204 16.55 -12.04 0.46
C VAL A 204 15.30 -11.40 -0.14
#